data_AF-A0A497AHL5-F1
#
_entry.id   AF-A0A497AHL5-F1
#
_cell.length_a   1.000
_cell.length_b   1.000
_cell.length_c   1.000
_cell.angle_alpha   90.00
_cell.angle_beta   90.00
_cell.angle_gamma   90.00
#
_symmetry.space_group_name_H-M   'P 1'
#
loop_
_entity.id
_entity.type
_entity.pdbx_description
1 polymer ?
#
loop_
_entity_poly.entity_id
_entity_poly.type
_entity_poly.pdbx_seq_one_letter_code
_entity_poly.pdbx_strand_id
1 'polypeptide(L)' 'MARLIQAGIETLPPGQRVTLALSDVQGMSYQEIAEATDISLGTVKSRLARARAKLRDYLREQGELLPARYRLG' A
#
# COMPACT_ATOMS: atom_id res chain seq x y z
N MET A 1 5.27 4.09 13.95
CA MET A 1 5.28 3.52 12.58
C MET A 1 3.91 3.04 12.14
N ALA A 2 3.31 2.03 12.79
CA ALA A 2 2.01 1.46 12.37
C ALA A 2 0.89 2.50 12.16
N ARG A 3 0.73 3.47 13.08
CA ARG A 3 -0.26 4.55 12.95
C ARG A 3 -0.05 5.44 11.71
N LEU A 4 1.20 5.69 11.32
CA LEU A 4 1.52 6.49 10.13
C LEU A 4 1.24 5.68 8.85
N ILE A 5 1.58 4.39 8.83
CA ILE A 5 1.24 3.50 7.73
C ILE A 5 -0.29 3.46 7.54
N GLN A 6 -1.03 3.28 8.63
CA GLN A 6 -2.49 3.27 8.62
C GLN A 6 -3.07 4.59 8.09
N ALA A 7 -2.60 5.74 8.59
CA ALA A 7 -3.02 7.06 8.11
C ALA A 7 -2.71 7.24 6.61
N GLY A 8 -1.54 6.79 6.16
CA GLY A 8 -1.17 6.81 4.74
C GLY A 8 -2.10 5.93 3.89
N ILE A 9 -2.46 4.74 4.35
CA ILE A 9 -3.43 3.84 3.69
C ILE A 9 -4.82 4.49 3.60
N GLU A 10 -5.23 5.24 4.63
CA GLU A 10 -6.50 5.98 4.65
C GLU A 10 -6.55 7.11 3.62
N THR A 11 -5.41 7.66 3.18
CA THR A 11 -5.37 8.66 2.09
C THR A 11 -5.61 8.07 0.70
N LEU A 12 -5.53 6.74 0.56
CA LEU A 12 -5.66 6.08 -0.74
C LEU A 12 -7.11 6.10 -1.24
N PRO A 13 -7.34 6.26 -2.55
CA PRO A 13 -8.65 6.02 -3.17
C PRO A 13 -9.17 4.61 -2.83
N PRO A 14 -10.49 4.41 -2.65
CA PRO A 14 -11.05 3.15 -2.14
C PRO A 14 -10.57 1.90 -2.89
N GLY A 15 -10.57 1.93 -4.23
CA GLY A 15 -10.08 0.80 -5.03
C GLY A 15 -8.59 0.50 -4.85
N GLN A 16 -7.76 1.51 -4.64
CA GLN A 16 -6.33 1.34 -4.35
C GLN A 16 -6.12 0.75 -2.95
N ARG A 17 -6.87 1.25 -1.96
CA ARG A 17 -6.83 0.77 -0.58
C ARG A 17 -7.21 -0.71 -0.48
N VAL A 18 -8.32 -1.10 -1.10
CA VAL A 18 -8.79 -2.49 -1.12
C VAL A 18 -7.75 -3.40 -1.77
N THR A 19 -7.27 -3.03 -2.96
CA THR A 19 -6.27 -3.85 -3.69
C THR A 19 -4.98 -4.02 -2.88
N LEU A 20 -4.51 -2.94 -2.23
CA LEU A 20 -3.32 -2.97 -1.37
C LEU A 20 -3.54 -3.87 -0.15
N ALA A 21 -4.68 -3.78 0.52
CA ALA A 21 -4.97 -4.61 1.70
C ALA A 21 -5.01 -6.10 1.35
N LEU A 22 -5.67 -6.48 0.24
CA LEU A 22 -5.73 -7.87 -0.18
C LEU A 22 -4.35 -8.43 -0.55
N SER A 23 -3.52 -7.64 -1.23
CA SER A 23 -2.15 -8.05 -1.61
C SER A 23 -1.19 -8.04 -0.41
N ASP A 24 -0.98 -6.87 0.20
CA ASP A 24 0.16 -6.63 1.09
C ASP A 24 -0.16 -6.95 2.56
N VAL A 25 -1.44 -7.12 2.91
CA VAL A 25 -1.88 -7.51 4.27
C VAL A 25 -2.42 -8.93 4.29
N GLN A 26 -3.28 -9.31 3.34
CA GLN A 26 -3.87 -10.66 3.29
C GLN A 26 -3.03 -11.66 2.47
N GLY A 27 -2.03 -11.20 1.72
CA GLY A 27 -1.13 -12.08 0.97
C GLY A 27 -1.75 -12.73 -0.26
N MET A 28 -2.91 -12.25 -0.74
CA MET A 28 -3.56 -12.78 -1.92
C MET A 28 -2.72 -12.53 -3.17
N SER A 29 -2.70 -13.49 -4.09
CA SER A 29 -2.13 -13.33 -5.42
C SER A 29 -2.93 -12.31 -6.24
N TYR A 30 -2.29 -11.74 -7.27
CA TYR A 30 -2.96 -10.75 -8.12
C TYR A 30 -4.15 -11.34 -8.90
N GLN A 31 -4.10 -12.63 -9.20
CA GLN A 31 -5.17 -13.40 -9.82
C GLN A 31 -6.37 -13.53 -8.86
N GLU A 32 -6.14 -13.98 -7.62
CA GLU A 32 -7.21 -14.08 -6.61
C GLU A 32 -7.85 -12.72 -6.33
N ILE A 33 -7.08 -11.63 -6.34
CA ILE A 33 -7.62 -10.27 -6.18
C ILE A 33 -8.47 -9.88 -7.39
N ALA A 34 -8.03 -10.19 -8.61
CA ALA A 34 -8.78 -9.90 -9.82
C ALA A 34 -10.14 -10.60 -9.80
N GLU A 35 -10.16 -11.88 -9.42
CA GLU A 35 -11.37 -12.69 -9.28
C GLU A 35 -12.27 -12.19 -8.14
N ALA A 36 -11.72 -11.97 -6.95
CA ALA A 36 -12.48 -11.55 -5.77
C ALA A 36 -13.09 -10.14 -5.89
N THR A 37 -12.52 -9.28 -6.74
CA THR A 37 -12.97 -7.88 -6.89
C THR A 37 -13.61 -7.59 -8.25
N ASP A 38 -13.74 -8.58 -9.12
CA ASP A 38 -14.27 -8.48 -10.48
C ASP A 38 -13.64 -7.34 -11.30
N ILE A 39 -12.30 -7.26 -11.26
CA ILE A 39 -11.53 -6.31 -12.06
C ILE A 39 -10.40 -7.02 -12.81
N SER A 40 -9.95 -6.45 -13.93
CA SER A 40 -8.87 -7.05 -14.71
C SER A 40 -7.54 -7.13 -13.94
N LEU A 41 -6.72 -8.15 -14.22
CA LEU A 41 -5.37 -8.30 -13.66
C LEU A 41 -4.48 -7.06 -13.93
N GLY A 42 -4.65 -6.40 -15.07
CA GLY A 42 -3.98 -5.12 -15.37
C GLY A 42 -4.42 -3.98 -14.46
N THR A 43 -5.70 -3.97 -14.06
CA THR A 43 -6.24 -3.02 -13.09
C THR A 43 -5.67 -3.28 -11.69
N VAL A 44 -5.57 -4.54 -11.26
CA VAL A 44 -4.92 -4.92 -10.00
C VAL A 44 -3.49 -4.38 -9.95
N LYS A 45 -2.67 -4.72 -10.96
CA LYS A 45 -1.27 -4.27 -11.06
C LYS A 45 -1.16 -2.75 -11.00
N SER A 46 -1.96 -2.03 -11.79
CA SER A 46 -1.90 -0.57 -11.84
C SER A 46 -2.42 0.11 -10.56
N ARG A 47 -3.43 -0.47 -9.89
CA ARG A 47 -3.90 0.00 -8.58
C ARG A 47 -2.82 -0.19 -7.51
N LEU A 48 -2.16 -1.34 -7.45
CA LEU A 48 -1.06 -1.60 -6.52
C LEU A 48 0.12 -0.67 -6.74
N ALA A 49 0.54 -0.49 -8.00
CA ALA A 49 1.64 0.41 -8.32
C ALA A 49 1.37 1.84 -7.83
N ARG A 50 0.16 2.36 -8.08
CA ARG A 50 -0.25 3.70 -7.61
C ARG A 50 -0.41 3.77 -6.09
N ALA A 51 -1.00 2.74 -5.47
CA ALA A 51 -1.18 2.67 -4.02
C ALA A 51 0.17 2.73 -3.28
N ARG A 52 1.12 1.87 -3.68
CA ARG A 52 2.46 1.81 -3.10
C ARG A 52 3.26 3.09 -3.36
N ALA A 53 3.11 3.70 -4.53
CA ALA A 53 3.74 4.99 -4.83
C ALA A 53 3.24 6.08 -3.88
N LYS A 54 1.91 6.25 -3.75
CA LYS A 54 1.31 7.23 -2.84
C LYS A 54 1.71 7.00 -1.38
N LEU A 55 1.70 5.75 -0.93
CA LEU A 55 2.07 5.42 0.45
C LEU A 55 3.54 5.73 0.73
N ARG A 56 4.44 5.41 -0.22
CA ARG A 56 5.85 5.77 -0.13
C ARG A 56 6.05 7.28 -0.06
N ASP A 57 5.36 8.04 -0.92
CA ASP A 57 5.50 9.49 -0.98
C ASP A 57 4.97 10.13 0.32
N TYR A 58 3.81 9.68 0.81
CA TYR A 58 3.27 10.06 2.12
C TYR A 58 4.26 9.81 3.26
N LEU A 59 4.88 8.62 3.31
CA LEU A 59 5.82 8.26 4.38
C LEU A 59 7.11 9.09 4.33
N ARG A 60 7.58 9.47 3.13
CA ARG A 60 8.75 10.35 2.97
C ARG A 60 8.53 11.74 3.54
N GLU A 61 7.31 12.26 3.43
CA GLU A 61 6.94 13.56 4.00
C GLU A 61 6.91 13.57 5.53
N GLN A 62 6.79 12.40 6.17
CA GLN A 62 6.79 12.29 7.64
C GLN A 62 8.20 12.38 8.26
N GLY A 63 9.26 12.49 7.44
CA GLY A 63 10.64 12.65 7.90
C GLY A 63 11.32 11.34 8.34
N GLU A 64 12.26 11.44 9.28
CA GLU A 64 12.98 10.27 9.80
C GLU A 64 12.08 9.41 10.70
N LEU A 65 11.61 8.30 10.14
CA LEU A 65 10.64 7.42 10.78
C LEU A 65 11.29 6.33 11.64
N LEU A 66 12.56 6.01 11.42
CA LEU A 66 13.25 4.95 12.13
C LEU A 66 13.75 5.46 13.50
N PRO A 67 13.58 4.66 14.57
CA PRO A 67 14.30 4.85 15.82
C PRO A 67 15.81 4.92 15.57
N ALA A 68 16.54 5.72 16.34
CA ALA A 68 17.98 5.94 16.15
C ALA A 68 18.80 4.64 16.01
N ARG A 69 18.43 3.58 16.73
CA ARG A 69 19.06 2.24 16.66
C ARG A 69 18.96 1.53 15.30
N TYR A 70 18.09 1.98 14.39
CA TYR A 70 17.91 1.41 13.06
C TYR A 70 18.38 2.34 11.94
N ARG A 71 18.91 3.53 12.26
CA ARG A 71 19.47 4.44 11.27
C ARG A 71 20.86 3.92 10.89
N LEU A 72 21.08 3.64 9.62
CA LEU A 72 22.41 3.37 9.09
C LEU A 72 23.10 4.73 8.97
N GLY A 73 24.06 4.99 9.87
CA GLY A 73 24.93 6.16 9.81
C GLY A 73 25.85 6.12 8.60
#